data_AF-A0A969TEY9-F1
#
_entry.id   AF-A0A969TEY9-F1
#
_cell.length_a   1.000
_cell.length_b   1.000
_cell.length_c   1.000
_cell.angle_alpha   90.00
_cell.angle_beta   90.00
_cell.angle_gamma   90.00
#
_symmetry.space_group_name_H-M   'P 1'
#
loop_
_entity.id
_entity.type
_entity.pdbx_description
1 polymer ?
#
loop_
_entity_poly.entity_id
_entity_poly.type
_entity_poly.pdbx_seq_one_letter_code
_entity_poly.pdbx_strand_id
1 'polypeptide(L)' 'MSAGGPIVSPAIDAVIVTPISPHRLTHRPIVLPTDRAMNLDFDARVESVSLTVDGQIHFSMRSTDQITIQAATRRA' A
#
# COMPACT_ATOMS: atom_id res chain seq x y z
N MET A 1 -9.18 2.60 13.86
CA MET A 1 -8.27 2.29 12.74
C MET A 1 -7.45 3.52 12.44
N SER A 2 -6.12 3.43 12.40
CA SER A 2 -5.25 4.61 12.51
C SER A 2 -5.30 5.56 11.31
N ALA A 3 -5.36 5.04 10.08
CA ALA A 3 -5.32 5.85 8.86
C ALA A 3 -6.69 6.08 8.18
N GLY A 4 -7.80 5.65 8.80
CA GLY A 4 -9.16 5.92 8.29
C GLY A 4 -9.65 5.01 7.15
N GLY A 5 -9.08 3.82 6.98
CA GLY A 5 -9.57 2.80 6.03
C GLY A 5 -10.94 2.19 6.42
N PRO A 6 -11.60 1.47 5.51
CA PRO A 6 -12.86 0.78 5.78
C PRO A 6 -12.65 -0.51 6.59
N ILE A 7 -13.67 -0.93 7.34
CA ILE A 7 -13.73 -2.27 7.95
C ILE A 7 -14.20 -3.25 6.86
N VAL A 8 -13.42 -4.29 6.61
CA VAL A 8 -13.70 -5.29 5.57
C VAL A 8 -13.71 -6.68 6.19
N SER A 9 -14.64 -7.53 5.73
CA SER A 9 -14.71 -8.92 6.16
C SER A 9 -13.47 -9.70 5.68
N PRO A 10 -12.84 -10.54 6.52
CA PRO A 10 -11.74 -11.42 6.10
C PRO A 10 -12.11 -12.41 4.98
N ALA A 11 -13.40 -12.63 4.73
CA ALA A 11 -13.88 -13.48 3.63
C ALA A 11 -13.77 -12.81 2.25
N ILE A 12 -13.50 -11.50 2.18
CA ILE A 12 -13.41 -10.74 0.92
C ILE A 12 -11.96 -10.73 0.44
N ASP A 13 -11.76 -11.17 -0.80
CA ASP A 13 -10.49 -11.05 -1.52
C ASP A 13 -10.30 -9.62 -2.03
N ALA A 14 -9.64 -8.79 -1.23
CA ALA A 14 -9.35 -7.41 -1.60
C ALA A 14 -8.01 -6.91 -1.06
N VAL A 15 -7.41 -5.97 -1.80
CA VAL A 15 -6.32 -5.12 -1.32
C VAL A 15 -6.90 -3.74 -1.00
N ILE A 16 -6.55 -3.19 0.16
CA ILE A 16 -7.00 -1.86 0.59
C ILE A 16 -5.81 -0.92 0.60
N VAL A 17 -5.89 0.17 -0.15
CA VAL A 17 -4.88 1.22 -0.13
C VAL A 17 -5.45 2.41 0.65
N THR A 18 -4.84 2.72 1.79
CA THR A 18 -5.25 3.82 2.66
C THR A 18 -4.11 4.83 2.79
N PRO A 19 -4.28 6.06 2.25
CA PRO A 19 -3.29 7.12 2.44
C PRO A 19 -3.16 7.51 3.92
N ILE A 20 -1.93 7.72 4.38
CA ILE A 20 -1.66 8.24 5.73
C ILE A 20 -1.56 9.76 5.68
N SER A 21 -2.37 10.46 6.50
CA SER A 21 -2.40 11.92 6.62
C SER A 21 -2.30 12.68 5.28
N PRO A 22 -3.15 12.38 4.28
CA PRO A 22 -3.01 12.98 2.97
C PRO A 22 -3.26 14.49 3.00
N HIS A 23 -2.44 15.26 2.29
CA HIS A 23 -2.59 16.72 2.17
C HIS A 23 -3.76 17.17 1.27
N ARG A 24 -4.52 16.23 0.70
CA ARG A 24 -5.73 16.50 -0.12
C ARG A 24 -6.89 15.65 0.36
N LEU A 25 -8.05 16.28 0.55
CA LEU A 25 -9.29 15.63 1.01
C LEU A 25 -9.85 14.59 0.02
N THR A 26 -9.40 14.61 -1.24
CA THR A 26 -9.81 13.66 -2.28
C THR A 26 -9.05 12.33 -2.22
N HIS A 27 -7.96 12.23 -1.46
CA HIS A 27 -7.18 11.00 -1.30
C HIS A 27 -7.86 10.08 -0.27
N ARG A 28 -8.95 9.44 -0.70
CA ARG A 28 -9.73 8.50 0.10
C ARG A 28 -9.16 7.08 -0.02
N PRO A 29 -9.43 6.19 0.96
CA PRO A 29 -9.13 4.77 0.81
C PRO A 29 -9.79 4.18 -0.45
N ILE A 30 -9.08 3.27 -1.11
CA ILE A 30 -9.58 2.53 -2.27
C ILE A 30 -9.50 1.02 -2.01
N VAL A 31 -10.49 0.30 -2.51
CA VAL A 31 -10.59 -1.17 -2.43
C VAL A 31 -10.38 -1.72 -3.83
N LEU A 32 -9.38 -2.58 -3.99
CA LEU A 32 -8.92 -3.13 -5.25
C LEU A 32 -9.04 -4.67 -5.24
N PRO A 33 -9.33 -5.31 -6.38
CA PRO A 33 -9.32 -6.76 -6.49
C PRO A 33 -7.89 -7.31 -6.37
N THR A 34 -7.76 -8.58 -5.96
CA THR A 34 -6.47 -9.27 -5.73
C THR A 34 -5.92 -9.96 -6.98
N ASP A 35 -6.65 -9.95 -8.09
CA ASP A 35 -6.34 -10.68 -9.33
C ASP A 35 -5.26 -10.00 -10.19
N ARG A 36 -4.78 -8.82 -9.79
CA ARG A 36 -3.78 -8.03 -10.51
C ARG A 36 -2.68 -7.56 -9.58
N ALA A 37 -1.46 -7.52 -10.13
CA ALA A 37 -0.35 -6.86 -9.48
C ALA A 37 -0.53 -5.34 -9.54
N MET A 38 -0.14 -4.67 -8.47
CA MET A 38 -0.08 -3.21 -8.37
C MET A 38 1.38 -2.77 -8.38
N ASN A 39 1.71 -1.79 -9.22
CA ASN A 39 3.02 -1.16 -9.21
C ASN A 39 2.91 0.21 -8.54
N LEU A 40 3.85 0.50 -7.65
CA LEU A 40 4.05 1.81 -7.06
C LEU A 40 5.35 2.39 -7.61
N ASP A 41 5.20 3.56 -8.23
CA ASP A 41 6.30 4.40 -8.67
C ASP A 41 6.34 5.67 -7.82
N PHE A 42 7.53 6.22 -7.64
CA PHE A 42 7.74 7.43 -6.84
C PHE A 42 8.12 8.60 -7.73
N ASP A 43 7.69 9.80 -7.33
CA ASP A 43 8.15 11.02 -7.97
C ASP A 43 9.66 11.18 -7.74
N ALA A 44 10.41 11.51 -8.78
CA ALA A 44 11.86 11.68 -8.71
C ALA A 44 12.32 12.72 -7.67
N ARG A 45 11.42 13.65 -7.27
CA ARG A 45 11.67 14.67 -6.23
C ARG A 45 11.61 14.12 -4.80
N VAL A 46 11.16 12.88 -4.60
CA VAL A 46 11.15 12.25 -3.28
C VAL A 46 12.57 11.85 -2.90
N GLU A 47 13.07 12.42 -1.80
CA GLU A 47 14.47 12.20 -1.36
C GLU A 47 14.68 10.81 -0.75
N SER A 48 13.68 10.29 -0.04
CA SER A 48 13.74 8.95 0.56
C SER A 48 12.35 8.35 0.70
N VAL A 49 12.26 7.05 0.52
CA VAL A 49 11.05 6.25 0.76
C VAL A 49 11.39 5.22 1.83
N SER A 50 10.48 5.04 2.79
CA SER A 50 10.57 3.97 3.78
C SER A 50 9.44 2.98 3.54
N LEU A 51 9.80 1.71 3.35
CA LEU A 51 8.86 0.60 3.27
C LEU A 51 8.93 -0.20 4.56
N THR A 52 7.77 -0.48 5.13
CA THR A 52 7.64 -1.39 6.27
C THR A 52 6.62 -2.48 5.96
N VAL A 53 6.97 -3.73 6.21
CA VAL A 53 6.08 -4.89 6.07
C VAL A 53 5.72 -5.41 7.45
N ASP A 54 4.42 -5.50 7.72
CA ASP A 54 3.83 -5.94 9.00
C ASP A 54 4.36 -5.23 10.26
N GLY A 55 4.94 -4.04 10.11
CA GLY A 55 5.56 -3.30 11.21
C GLY A 55 6.89 -3.88 11.70
N GLN A 56 7.43 -4.90 11.04
CA GLN A 56 8.60 -5.66 11.52
C GLN A 56 9.80 -5.56 10.59
N ILE A 57 9.56 -5.56 9.28
CA ILE A 57 10.63 -5.54 8.28
C ILE A 57 10.71 -4.14 7.70
N HIS A 58 11.88 -3.52 7.75
CA HIS A 58 12.11 -2.14 7.29
C HIS A 58 13.11 -2.08 6.14
N PHE A 59 12.78 -1.30 5.12
CA PHE A 59 13.64 -1.03 3.97
C PHE A 59 13.75 0.48 3.73
N SER A 60 14.97 0.96 3.52
CA SER A 60 15.23 2.30 2.98
C SER A 60 15.32 2.21 1.47
N MET A 61 14.48 2.97 0.78
CA MET A 61 14.32 2.92 -0.67
C MET A 61 14.62 4.27 -1.32
N ARG A 62 15.10 4.22 -2.56
CA ARG A 62 15.29 5.38 -3.42
C ARG A 62 14.03 5.64 -4.24
N SER A 63 13.85 6.87 -4.73
CA SER A 63 12.73 7.22 -5.62
C SER A 63 12.78 6.50 -6.97
N THR A 64 13.93 5.94 -7.35
CA THR A 64 14.10 5.13 -8.57
C THR A 64 13.68 3.67 -8.40
N ASP A 65 13.43 3.22 -7.17
CA ASP A 65 13.03 1.84 -6.91
C ASP A 65 11.54 1.65 -7.24
N GLN A 66 11.17 0.43 -7.63
CA GLN A 66 9.78 0.07 -7.91
C GLN A 66 9.28 -0.96 -6.90
N ILE A 67 8.03 -0.81 -6.47
CA ILE A 67 7.37 -1.80 -5.61
C ILE A 67 6.24 -2.44 -6.40
N THR A 68 6.28 -3.77 -6.49
CA THR A 68 5.16 -4.58 -6.99
C THR A 68 4.48 -5.29 -5.82
N ILE A 69 3.17 -5.09 -5.68
CA ILE A 69 2.32 -5.72 -4.67
C ILE A 69 1.38 -6.69 -5.38
N GLN A 70 1.33 -7.93 -4.92
CA GLN A 70 0.41 -8.95 -5.43
C GLN A 70 -0.06 -9.85 -4.27
N ALA A 71 -1.29 -10.36 -4.38
CA ALA A 71 -1.77 -11.38 -3.46
C ALA A 71 -0.86 -12.63 -3.52
N ALA A 72 -0.46 -13.11 -2.34
CA ALA A 72 0.37 -14.31 -2.24
C ALA A 72 -0.40 -15.55 -2.71
N THR A 73 0.31 -16.48 -3.36
CA THR A 73 -0.27 -17.74 -3.84
C THR A 73 -0.75 -18.65 -2.69
N ARG A 74 -0.23 -18.43 -1.48
CA ARG A 74 -0.63 -19.15 -0.27
C ARG A 74 -1.19 -18.15 0.75
N ARG A 75 -2.34 -18.47 1.32
CA ARG A 75 -2.84 -17.78 2.52
C ARG A 75 -2.11 -18.35 3.74
N ALA A 76 -1.69 -17.47 4.64
CA ALA A 76 -1.15 -17.83 5.95
C ALA A 76 -2.26 -18.35 6.88
#